data_AF-A0A844FKA2-F1
#
_entry.id   AF-A0A844FKA2-F1
#
_cell.length_a   1.000
_cell.length_b   1.000
_cell.length_c   1.000
_cell.angle_alpha   90.00
_cell.angle_beta   90.00
_cell.angle_gamma   90.00
#
_symmetry.space_group_name_H-M   'P 1'
#
loop_
_entity.id
_entity.type
_entity.pdbx_description
1 polymer ?
#
loop_
_entity_poly.entity_id
_entity_poly.type
_entity_poly.pdbx_seq_one_letter_code
_entity_poly.pdbx_strand_id
1 'polypeptide(L)'
;MLPTVEALDLKISNLITNNALEYSTNWDKAQHKYDTFLTNKNIKHWTIPSKETQYFEFLHDFNSIIHEEFYINLIKWEKNYSIKKIQSELNEFMRYYNFERPINKGSNKGKTPIEVIMSTKDKDFPLPLWFYVDSIKDGDKMW
;
A
#
# COMPACT_ATOMS: atom_id res chain seq x y z
N MET A 1 -6.89 -12.62 4.67
CA MET A 1 -5.58 -11.94 4.78
C MET A 1 -5.36 -11.18 3.48
N LEU A 2 -4.34 -10.33 3.35
CA LEU A 2 -4.06 -9.65 2.07
C LEU A 2 -3.52 -10.69 1.07
N PRO A 3 -4.19 -10.97 -0.06
CA PRO A 3 -3.85 -12.13 -0.89
C PRO A 3 -2.42 -12.11 -1.44
N THR A 4 -1.89 -10.92 -1.74
CA THR A 4 -0.49 -10.74 -2.17
C THR A 4 0.52 -11.09 -1.08
N VAL A 5 0.19 -10.84 0.20
CA VAL A 5 1.06 -11.17 1.35
C VAL A 5 1.22 -12.68 1.47
N GLU A 6 0.10 -13.41 1.39
CA GLU A 6 0.07 -14.87 1.45
C GLU A 6 0.77 -15.48 0.23
N ALA A 7 0.45 -15.00 -0.98
CA ALA A 7 1.02 -15.53 -2.22
C ALA A 7 2.54 -15.38 -2.29
N LEU A 8 3.10 -14.35 -1.65
CA LEU A 8 4.53 -14.06 -1.67
C LEU A 8 5.27 -14.50 -0.40
N ASP A 9 4.56 -15.12 0.55
CA ASP A 9 5.07 -15.51 1.87
C ASP A 9 5.77 -14.34 2.59
N LEU A 10 5.13 -13.18 2.59
CA LEU A 10 5.65 -11.97 3.23
C LEU A 10 5.15 -11.88 4.68
N LYS A 11 6.05 -11.55 5.61
CA LYS A 11 5.69 -11.31 7.00
C LYS A 11 5.82 -9.83 7.35
N ILE A 12 4.70 -9.19 7.68
CA ILE A 12 4.69 -7.82 8.19
C ILE A 12 5.07 -7.87 9.67
N SER A 13 6.32 -7.52 9.99
CA SER A 13 6.81 -7.47 11.39
C SER A 13 6.82 -6.05 11.96
N ASN A 14 6.94 -5.05 11.08
CA ASN A 14 6.94 -3.64 11.44
C ASN A 14 5.98 -2.89 10.52
N LEU A 15 5.32 -1.87 11.05
CA LEU A 15 4.48 -0.96 10.31
C LEU A 15 4.86 0.48 10.66
N ILE A 16 5.00 1.32 9.64
CA ILE A 16 5.32 2.74 9.79
C ILE A 16 4.10 3.56 9.34
N THR A 17 3.62 4.46 10.18
CA THR A 17 2.59 5.45 9.83
C THR A 17 3.06 6.86 10.18
N ASN A 18 2.33 7.87 9.73
CA ASN A 18 2.50 9.20 10.28
C ASN A 18 1.90 9.28 11.69
N ASN A 19 2.29 10.28 12.48
CA ASN A 19 1.73 10.51 13.81
C ASN A 19 0.32 11.14 13.81
N ALA A 20 -0.50 10.86 12.79
CA ALA A 20 -1.87 11.35 12.74
C ALA A 20 -2.74 10.65 13.79
N LEU A 21 -3.82 11.32 14.21
CA LEU A 21 -4.76 10.80 15.22
C LEU A 21 -5.56 9.58 14.73
N GLU A 22 -5.52 9.26 13.44
CA GLU A 22 -6.10 8.03 12.88
C GLU A 22 -5.32 6.78 13.31
N TYR A 23 -4.02 6.93 13.56
CA TYR A 23 -3.11 5.84 13.91
C TYR A 23 -2.57 5.95 15.34
N SER A 24 -2.74 7.10 15.97
CA SER A 24 -2.14 7.45 17.27
C SER A 24 -3.12 8.22 18.16
N THR A 25 -2.71 8.47 19.40
CA THR A 25 -3.48 9.28 20.34
C THR A 25 -2.57 10.30 21.01
N ASN A 26 -3.10 11.51 21.26
CA ASN A 26 -2.39 12.57 21.99
C ASN A 26 -2.44 12.38 23.51
N TRP A 27 -3.07 11.31 24.00
CA TRP A 27 -3.25 11.05 25.41
C TRP A 27 -2.20 10.05 25.86
N ASP A 28 -1.21 10.51 26.64
CA ASP A 28 -0.02 9.72 27.06
C ASP A 28 -0.32 8.37 27.71
N LYS A 29 -1.54 8.19 28.24
CA LYS A 29 -2.00 6.95 28.90
C LYS A 29 -3.08 6.19 28.14
N ALA A 30 -3.53 6.70 27.00
CA ALA A 30 -4.53 6.00 26.20
C ALA A 30 -3.84 4.99 25.30
N GLN A 31 -4.31 3.75 25.31
CA GLN A 31 -3.93 2.78 24.31
C GLN A 31 -4.81 2.98 23.08
N HIS A 32 -4.21 3.31 21.94
CA HIS A 32 -4.95 3.48 20.71
C HIS A 32 -5.43 2.11 20.20
N LYS A 33 -6.68 2.02 19.70
CA LYS A 33 -7.25 0.75 19.23
C LYS A 33 -6.42 0.11 18.11
N TYR A 34 -5.79 0.96 17.29
CA TYR A 34 -4.88 0.51 16.23
C TYR A 34 -3.65 -0.20 16.80
N ASP A 35 -3.04 0.34 17.86
CA ASP A 35 -1.88 -0.28 18.51
C ASP A 35 -2.24 -1.62 19.17
N THR A 36 -3.42 -1.71 19.79
CA THR A 36 -3.94 -2.98 20.32
C THR A 36 -4.10 -4.02 19.21
N PHE A 37 -4.69 -3.63 18.08
CA PHE A 37 -4.84 -4.51 16.92
C PHE A 37 -3.49 -5.01 16.40
N LEU A 38 -2.52 -4.12 16.21
CA LEU A 38 -1.19 -4.47 15.71
C LEU A 38 -0.42 -5.36 16.70
N THR A 39 -0.50 -5.07 18.00
CA THR A 39 0.10 -5.89 19.06
C THR A 39 -0.45 -7.32 19.03
N ASN A 40 -1.77 -7.49 18.91
CA ASN A 40 -2.40 -8.81 18.79
C ASN A 40 -1.96 -9.58 17.52
N LYS A 41 -1.46 -8.87 16.51
CA LYS A 41 -0.90 -9.45 15.29
C LYS A 41 0.62 -9.61 15.32
N ASN A 42 1.28 -9.30 16.44
CA ASN A 42 2.74 -9.26 16.58
C ASN A 42 3.40 -8.32 15.56
N ILE A 43 2.74 -7.21 15.22
CA ILE A 43 3.25 -6.16 14.35
C ILE A 43 3.70 -4.99 15.21
N LYS A 44 4.97 -4.62 15.12
CA LYS A 44 5.51 -3.44 15.81
C LYS A 44 5.12 -2.17 15.04
N HIS A 45 4.47 -1.25 15.73
CA HIS A 45 4.09 0.04 15.14
C HIS A 45 5.16 1.10 15.41
N TRP A 46 5.50 1.86 14.38
CA TRP A 46 6.38 3.02 14.44
C TRP A 46 5.63 4.22 13.86
N THR A 47 5.69 5.35 14.56
CA THR A 47 5.12 6.60 14.07
C THR A 47 6.24 7.57 13.73
N ILE A 48 6.13 8.20 12.57
CA ILE A 48 7.03 9.26 12.13
C ILE A 48 6.27 10.59 12.21
N PRO A 49 6.86 11.66 12.78
CA PRO A 49 6.23 12.97 12.80
C PRO A 49 5.82 13.42 11.40
N SER A 50 4.60 13.94 11.26
CA SER A 50 4.05 14.35 9.95
C SER A 50 4.88 15.42 9.22
N LYS A 51 5.73 16.15 9.93
CA LYS A 51 6.68 17.12 9.36
C LYS A 51 7.87 16.48 8.63
N GLU A 52 8.14 15.20 8.84
CA GLU A 52 9.27 14.48 8.26
C GLU A 52 8.87 13.80 6.94
N THR A 53 8.59 14.64 5.94
CA THR A 53 8.03 14.21 4.64
C THR A 53 8.95 13.29 3.84
N GLN A 54 10.27 13.37 4.06
CA GLN A 54 11.29 12.54 3.39
C GLN A 54 11.02 11.03 3.51
N TYR A 55 10.44 10.59 4.63
CA TYR A 55 10.10 9.17 4.83
C TYR A 55 8.84 8.74 4.09
N PHE A 56 8.05 9.68 3.56
CA PHE A 56 6.80 9.43 2.85
C PHE A 56 6.85 9.88 1.39
N GLU A 57 8.00 10.31 0.86
CA GLU A 57 8.14 10.73 -0.55
C GLU A 57 7.65 9.65 -1.52
N PHE A 58 7.96 8.38 -1.25
CA PHE A 58 7.51 7.26 -2.07
C PHE A 58 5.97 7.13 -2.09
N LEU A 59 5.29 7.46 -0.98
CA LEU A 59 3.83 7.49 -0.88
C LEU A 59 3.25 8.67 -1.67
N HIS A 60 3.89 9.84 -1.61
CA HIS A 60 3.49 10.99 -2.42
C HIS A 60 3.62 10.70 -3.91
N ASP A 61 4.73 10.08 -4.33
CA ASP A 61 4.96 9.65 -5.70
C ASP A 61 3.89 8.68 -6.20
N PHE A 62 3.55 7.68 -5.38
CA PHE A 62 2.48 6.75 -5.70
C PHE A 62 1.12 7.46 -5.80
N ASN A 63 0.81 8.35 -4.85
CA ASN A 63 -0.43 9.10 -4.85
C ASN A 63 -0.59 9.99 -6.10
N SER A 64 0.50 10.59 -6.58
CA SER A 64 0.49 11.32 -7.86
C SER A 64 0.19 10.38 -9.04
N ILE A 65 0.85 9.21 -9.08
CA ILE A 65 0.65 8.23 -10.16
C ILE A 65 -0.80 7.72 -10.19
N ILE A 66 -1.35 7.27 -9.07
CA ILE A 66 -2.73 6.77 -9.01
C ILE A 66 -3.74 7.89 -9.30
N HIS A 67 -3.46 9.13 -8.90
CA HIS A 67 -4.31 10.26 -9.25
C HIS A 67 -4.36 10.50 -10.76
N GLU A 68 -3.19 10.58 -11.40
CA GLU A 68 -3.04 10.89 -12.82
C GLU A 68 -3.50 9.75 -13.73
N GLU A 69 -3.11 8.52 -13.41
CA GLU A 69 -3.32 7.37 -14.28
C GLU A 69 -4.65 6.65 -14.02
N PHE A 70 -5.15 6.66 -12.78
CA PHE A 70 -6.41 5.99 -12.42
C PHE A 70 -7.55 6.99 -12.22
N TYR A 71 -7.50 7.86 -11.21
CA TYR A 71 -8.67 8.67 -10.83
C TYR A 71 -9.10 9.69 -11.89
N ILE A 72 -8.15 10.39 -12.52
CA ILE A 72 -8.47 11.34 -13.60
C ILE A 72 -9.10 10.62 -14.79
N ASN A 73 -8.64 9.42 -15.11
CA ASN A 73 -9.21 8.62 -16.19
C ASN A 73 -10.58 8.07 -15.81
N LEU A 74 -10.74 7.52 -14.61
CA LEU A 74 -12.02 7.05 -14.08
C LEU A 74 -13.11 8.11 -14.25
N ILE A 75 -12.87 9.34 -13.81
CA ILE A 75 -13.84 10.45 -13.86
C ILE A 75 -14.18 10.88 -15.29
N LYS A 76 -13.22 10.82 -16.23
CA LYS A 76 -13.44 11.24 -17.63
C LYS A 76 -14.35 10.27 -18.40
N TRP A 77 -14.28 8.98 -18.09
CA TRP A 77 -14.90 7.94 -18.90
C TRP A 77 -16.36 7.67 -18.53
N GLU A 78 -16.76 7.90 -17.28
CA GLU A 78 -18.13 7.62 -16.85
C GLU A 78 -18.56 8.47 -15.65
N LYS A 79 -19.84 8.87 -15.60
CA LYS A 79 -20.38 9.70 -14.51
C LYS A 79 -21.12 8.90 -13.43
N ASN A 80 -21.40 7.62 -13.68
CA ASN A 80 -22.24 6.78 -12.82
C ASN A 80 -21.51 5.49 -12.44
N TYR A 81 -20.55 5.58 -11.52
CA TYR A 81 -19.91 4.39 -10.97
C TYR A 81 -20.65 3.88 -9.73
N SER A 82 -20.78 2.55 -9.62
CA SER A 82 -21.02 1.91 -8.33
C SER A 82 -19.70 1.73 -7.59
N ILE A 83 -19.74 1.75 -6.25
CA ILE A 83 -18.54 1.48 -5.42
C ILE A 83 -17.88 0.15 -5.79
N LYS A 84 -18.67 -0.88 -6.11
CA LYS A 84 -18.16 -2.19 -6.55
C LYS A 84 -17.37 -2.09 -7.86
N LYS A 85 -17.83 -1.29 -8.82
CA LYS A 85 -17.12 -1.07 -10.09
C LYS A 85 -15.79 -0.33 -9.86
N ILE A 86 -15.80 0.72 -9.04
CA ILE A 86 -14.57 1.45 -8.67
C ILE A 86 -13.56 0.51 -8.02
N GLN A 87 -14.00 -0.35 -7.09
CA GLN A 87 -13.13 -1.31 -6.43
C GLN A 87 -12.51 -2.29 -7.43
N SER A 88 -13.30 -2.83 -8.36
CA SER A 88 -12.81 -3.76 -9.38
C SER A 88 -11.76 -3.12 -10.29
N GLU A 89 -12.02 -1.90 -10.78
CA GLU A 89 -11.07 -1.20 -11.66
C GLU A 89 -9.81 -0.77 -10.90
N LEU A 90 -9.94 -0.40 -9.62
CA LEU A 90 -8.80 -0.12 -8.76
C LEU A 90 -7.93 -1.37 -8.57
N ASN A 91 -8.53 -2.53 -8.32
CA ASN A 91 -7.79 -3.79 -8.18
C ASN A 91 -7.02 -4.13 -9.47
N GLU A 92 -7.63 -3.92 -10.65
CA GLU A 92 -6.96 -4.11 -11.94
C GLU A 92 -5.80 -3.12 -12.13
N PHE A 93 -6.00 -1.85 -11.80
CA PHE A 93 -4.94 -0.84 -11.83
C PHE A 93 -3.79 -1.20 -10.88
N MET A 94 -4.08 -1.64 -9.66
CA MET A 94 -3.05 -2.04 -8.69
C MET A 94 -2.25 -3.24 -9.16
N ARG A 95 -2.89 -4.22 -9.80
CA ARG A 95 -2.20 -5.35 -10.45
C ARG A 95 -1.27 -4.86 -11.56
N TYR A 96 -1.77 -4.02 -12.47
CA TYR A 96 -0.94 -3.43 -13.52
C TYR A 96 0.24 -2.65 -12.93
N TYR A 97 -0.02 -1.77 -11.97
CA TYR A 97 1.01 -0.96 -11.31
C TYR A 97 2.10 -1.84 -10.69
N ASN A 98 1.72 -2.87 -9.93
CA ASN A 98 2.65 -3.70 -9.16
C ASN A 98 3.47 -4.66 -10.04
N PHE A 99 2.88 -5.21 -11.12
CA PHE A 99 3.47 -6.32 -11.87
C PHE A 99 3.89 -6.00 -13.30
N GLU A 100 3.36 -4.94 -13.90
CA GLU A 100 3.52 -4.67 -15.33
C GLU A 100 4.08 -3.26 -15.62
N ARG A 101 3.72 -2.26 -14.81
CA ARG A 101 4.12 -0.87 -15.01
C ARG A 101 5.60 -0.65 -14.63
N PRO A 102 6.47 -0.20 -15.55
CA PRO A 102 7.84 0.14 -15.20
C PRO A 102 7.91 1.42 -14.37
N ILE A 103 8.82 1.45 -13.40
CA ILE A 103 9.18 2.64 -12.65
C ILE A 103 9.88 3.61 -13.61
N ASN A 104 9.43 4.87 -13.62
CA ASN A 104 9.85 5.86 -14.61
C ASN A 104 11.05 6.72 -14.17
N LYS A 105 11.39 6.73 -12.87
CA LYS A 105 12.42 7.59 -12.28
C LYS A 105 13.26 6.88 -11.20
N GLY A 106 14.39 7.48 -10.85
CA GLY A 106 15.28 6.99 -9.79
C GLY A 106 16.14 5.77 -10.20
N SER A 107 16.81 5.18 -9.21
CA SER A 107 17.74 4.05 -9.40
C SER A 107 17.07 2.76 -9.88
N ASN A 108 15.76 2.63 -9.68
CA ASN A 108 14.96 1.48 -10.10
C ASN A 108 14.25 1.69 -11.44
N LYS A 109 14.59 2.76 -12.18
CA LYS A 109 13.98 3.05 -13.48
C LYS A 109 14.07 1.84 -14.42
N GLY A 110 12.95 1.50 -15.07
CA GLY A 110 12.83 0.39 -16.01
C GLY A 110 12.45 -0.95 -15.37
N LYS A 111 12.52 -1.09 -14.04
CA LYS A 111 12.01 -2.25 -13.30
C LYS A 111 10.54 -2.07 -12.93
N THR A 112 9.82 -3.17 -12.72
CA THR A 112 8.50 -3.16 -12.09
C THR A 112 8.61 -3.12 -10.56
N PRO A 113 7.58 -2.69 -9.82
CA PRO A 113 7.59 -2.73 -8.36
C PRO A 113 7.86 -4.14 -7.80
N ILE A 114 7.26 -5.18 -8.36
CA ILE A 114 7.52 -6.56 -7.94
C ILE A 114 9.00 -6.96 -8.09
N GLU A 115 9.67 -6.57 -9.18
CA GLU A 115 11.09 -6.86 -9.37
C GLU A 115 11.96 -6.19 -8.31
N VAL A 116 11.63 -4.95 -7.95
CA VAL A 116 12.32 -4.24 -6.86
C VAL A 116 12.11 -4.97 -5.54
N ILE A 117 10.87 -5.31 -5.21
CA ILE A 117 10.50 -5.99 -3.96
C ILE A 117 11.19 -7.35 -3.85
N MET A 118 11.17 -8.15 -4.91
CA MET A 118 11.83 -9.45 -4.96
C MET A 118 13.34 -9.34 -4.81
N SER A 119 13.97 -8.28 -5.36
CA SER A 119 15.40 -8.02 -5.17
C SER A 119 15.77 -7.60 -3.73
N THR A 120 14.77 -7.22 -2.93
CA THR A 120 14.92 -6.81 -1.52
C THR A 120 14.35 -7.82 -0.53
N LYS A 121 13.81 -8.96 -0.98
CA LYS A 121 13.03 -9.90 -0.14
C LYS A 121 13.78 -10.41 1.10
N ASP A 122 15.10 -10.56 1.01
CA ASP A 122 15.94 -11.03 2.11
C ASP A 122 16.55 -9.88 2.95
N LYS A 123 16.16 -8.64 2.67
CA LYS A 123 16.57 -7.45 3.43
C LYS A 123 15.37 -6.98 4.23
N ASP A 124 15.58 -6.55 5.47
CA ASP A 124 14.58 -5.84 6.27
C ASP A 124 14.27 -4.48 5.61
N PHE A 125 13.50 -4.51 4.52
CA PHE A 125 13.19 -3.36 3.70
C PHE A 125 11.73 -2.95 3.91
N PRO A 126 11.43 -1.66 4.13
CA PRO A 126 10.06 -1.19 4.24
C PRO A 126 9.36 -1.37 2.90
N LEU A 127 8.33 -2.22 2.88
CA LEU A 127 7.50 -2.43 1.70
C LEU A 127 6.30 -1.48 1.71
N PRO A 128 5.94 -0.89 0.56
CA PRO A 128 4.79 -0.01 0.48
C PRO A 128 3.49 -0.77 0.72
N LEU A 129 2.59 -0.20 1.52
CA LEU A 129 1.35 -0.88 1.92
C LEU A 129 0.43 -1.23 0.74
N TRP A 130 0.39 -0.38 -0.29
CA TRP A 130 -0.46 -0.59 -1.46
C TRP A 130 -0.04 -1.81 -2.29
N PHE A 131 1.19 -2.29 -2.15
CA PHE A 131 1.61 -3.54 -2.78
C PHE A 131 0.79 -4.74 -2.28
N TYR A 132 0.32 -4.67 -1.04
CA TYR A 132 -0.50 -5.71 -0.44
C TYR A 132 -1.98 -5.61 -0.79
N VAL A 133 -2.43 -4.50 -1.38
CA VAL A 133 -3.83 -4.31 -1.77
C VAL A 133 -4.11 -5.13 -3.03
N ASP A 134 -5.09 -6.03 -2.92
CA ASP A 134 -5.61 -7.00 -3.90
C ASP A 134 -4.99 -6.96 -5.31
N SER A 135 -4.04 -7.86 -5.52
CA SER A 135 -3.53 -8.23 -6.85
C SER A 135 -4.17 -9.51 -7.41
N ILE A 136 -5.10 -10.13 -6.69
CA ILE A 136 -5.74 -11.39 -7.07
C ILE A 136 -7.19 -11.08 -7.47
N LYS A 137 -7.57 -11.53 -8.68
CA LYS A 137 -8.93 -11.36 -9.20
C LYS A 137 -9.94 -11.94 -8.21
N ASP A 138 -11.08 -11.27 -8.08
CA ASP A 138 -12.33 -11.74 -7.43
C ASP A 138 -12.89 -13.10 -7.96
N GLY A 139 -12.11 -13.86 -8.73
CA GLY A 139 -12.44 -15.19 -9.25
C GLY A 139 -11.75 -16.35 -8.52
N ASP A 140 -10.66 -16.12 -7.80
CA ASP A 140 -9.99 -17.16 -7.01
C ASP A 140 -10.55 -17.14 -5.59
N LYS A 141 -11.65 -17.88 -5.41
CA LYS A 141 -12.20 -18.18 -4.10
C LYS A 141 -11.11 -18.75 -3.20
N MET A 142 -10.71 -18.00 -2.18
CA MET A 142 -10.31 -18.62 -0.91
C MET A 142 -11.55 -18.61 -0.03
N TRP A 143 -12.06 -19.83 0.21
CA TRP A 143 -13.31 -20.30 0.84
C TRP A 143 -14.63 -20.10 0.06
#